data_AF-A0A9E4EWH9-F1
#
_entry.id   AF-A0A9E4EWH9-F1
#
_cell.length_a   1.000
_cell.length_b   1.000
_cell.length_c   1.000
_cell.angle_alpha   90.00
_cell.angle_beta   90.00
_cell.angle_gamma   90.00
#
_symmetry.space_group_name_H-M   'P 1'
#
loop_
_entity.id
_entity.type
_entity.pdbx_description
1 polymer ?
#
loop_
_entity_poly.entity_id
_entity_poly.type
_entity_poly.pdbx_seq_one_letter_code
_entity_poly.pdbx_strand_id
1 'polypeptide(L)'
;MLRRLPIHYLNHLAGRDQALLAPPGTQQLTMRAFWVGSFLSFFLAVGAPYGNMIIRGSYMALDFSTPGAIFLFLVLIGLLNVLFKVAASPSGAAVWALVSCALYGFYYGWVASLDPFAPGFFFATFILASSLLNMILVSFGRSLVLNRAELILVYVMLLIVSALCTMGLSEQILPMITAIFYFASPENKWQEELFPHFSEREVLVNDGSDSKTFYEGLAPGEAIPYAAWVEPLCWSIRDHGVGRGYRSPAVDGARAVALSAYSGRAGDGARRGARA
;
A
#
# COMPACT_ATOMS: atom_id res chain seq x y z
N MET A 1 -19.03 -38.95 46.65
CA MET A 1 -19.27 -37.49 46.74
C MET A 1 -18.92 -36.86 45.40
N LEU A 2 -19.91 -36.43 44.61
CA LEU A 2 -19.67 -35.68 43.38
C LEU A 2 -19.26 -34.24 43.79
N ARG A 3 -18.00 -33.86 43.55
CA ARG A 3 -17.55 -32.48 43.73
C ARG A 3 -18.30 -31.61 42.73
N ARG A 4 -19.25 -30.80 43.22
CA ARG A 4 -19.92 -29.79 42.39
C ARG A 4 -18.95 -28.64 42.14
N LEU A 5 -18.86 -28.22 40.88
CA LEU A 5 -18.04 -27.08 40.48
C LEU A 5 -18.54 -25.81 41.19
N PRO A 6 -17.64 -24.88 41.58
CA PRO A 6 -18.04 -23.59 42.13
C PRO A 6 -18.95 -22.80 41.18
N ILE A 7 -19.94 -22.09 41.72
CA ILE A 7 -20.98 -21.35 40.95
C ILE A 7 -20.36 -20.35 39.97
N HIS A 8 -19.28 -19.67 40.34
CA HIS A 8 -18.58 -18.75 39.44
C HIS A 8 -18.01 -19.45 38.20
N TYR A 9 -17.55 -20.70 38.35
CA TYR A 9 -17.05 -21.50 37.25
C TYR A 9 -18.20 -22.00 36.36
N LEU A 10 -19.35 -22.35 36.95
CA LEU A 10 -20.55 -22.70 36.21
C LEU A 10 -21.09 -21.53 35.39
N ASN A 11 -21.07 -20.31 35.92
CA ASN A 11 -21.47 -19.10 35.19
C ASN A 11 -20.49 -18.79 34.03
N HIS A 12 -19.19 -19.02 34.25
CA HIS A 12 -18.19 -18.89 33.19
C HIS A 12 -18.37 -19.94 32.08
N LEU A 13 -18.67 -21.19 32.44
CA LEU A 13 -18.96 -22.26 31.49
C LEU A 13 -20.27 -22.00 30.72
N ALA A 14 -21.32 -21.54 31.39
CA ALA A 14 -22.59 -21.18 30.75
C ALA A 14 -22.42 -20.05 29.71
N GLY A 15 -21.50 -19.10 29.96
CA GLY A 15 -21.13 -18.07 28.98
C GLY A 15 -20.24 -18.59 27.85
N ARG A 16 -19.37 -19.59 28.11
CA ARG A 16 -18.57 -20.26 27.06
C ARG A 16 -19.44 -21.04 26.10
N ASP A 17 -20.47 -21.71 26.60
CA ASP A 17 -21.42 -22.45 25.78
C ASP A 17 -22.17 -21.49 24.84
N GLN A 18 -22.49 -20.27 25.25
CA GLN A 18 -23.09 -19.29 24.32
C GLN A 18 -22.12 -18.84 23.21
N ALA A 19 -20.81 -18.78 23.48
CA ALA A 19 -19.81 -18.42 22.46
C ALA A 19 -19.38 -19.60 21.58
N LEU A 20 -19.39 -20.83 22.12
CA LEU A 20 -18.99 -22.08 21.44
C LEU A 20 -20.17 -22.78 20.74
N LEU A 21 -21.39 -22.67 21.30
CA LEU A 21 -22.65 -23.18 20.73
C LEU A 21 -23.42 -22.10 19.97
N ALA A 22 -22.92 -20.85 19.93
CA ALA A 22 -23.34 -19.95 18.87
C ALA A 22 -23.08 -20.68 17.54
N PRO A 23 -24.09 -20.83 16.66
CA PRO A 23 -23.89 -21.51 15.40
C PRO A 23 -22.69 -20.85 14.70
N PRO A 24 -21.73 -21.64 14.17
CA PRO A 24 -20.57 -21.09 13.48
C PRO A 24 -21.07 -20.14 12.39
N GLY A 25 -20.94 -18.82 12.61
CA GLY A 25 -21.53 -17.80 11.73
C GLY A 25 -22.36 -16.68 12.37
N THR A 26 -22.29 -16.40 13.67
CA THR A 26 -22.97 -15.21 14.25
C THR A 26 -22.19 -13.89 14.12
N GLN A 27 -20.93 -13.94 13.68
CA GLN A 27 -20.22 -12.77 13.15
C GLN A 27 -19.63 -13.12 11.78
N GLN A 28 -20.50 -13.20 10.77
CA GLN A 28 -20.05 -13.41 9.39
C GLN A 28 -19.25 -12.19 8.92
N LEU A 29 -18.13 -12.46 8.25
CA LEU A 29 -17.43 -11.46 7.46
C LEU A 29 -18.33 -11.12 6.27
N THR A 30 -18.58 -9.84 6.04
CA THR A 30 -19.43 -9.41 4.93
C THR A 30 -18.70 -8.40 4.04
N MET A 31 -19.24 -8.19 2.84
CA MET A 31 -18.64 -7.29 1.86
C MET A 31 -18.61 -5.81 2.29
N ARG A 32 -19.41 -5.38 3.28
CA ARG A 32 -19.31 -4.01 3.82
C ARG A 32 -17.99 -3.76 4.54
N ALA A 33 -17.47 -4.77 5.25
CA ALA A 33 -16.16 -4.67 5.90
C ALA A 33 -15.06 -4.50 4.86
N PHE A 34 -15.16 -5.23 3.75
CA PHE A 34 -14.23 -5.12 2.65
C PHE A 34 -14.30 -3.73 1.99
N TRP A 35 -15.50 -3.19 1.73
CA TRP A 35 -15.67 -1.85 1.19
C TRP A 35 -15.02 -0.77 2.06
N VAL A 36 -15.34 -0.76 3.36
CA VAL A 36 -14.79 0.22 4.31
C VAL A 36 -13.28 0.02 4.47
N GLY A 37 -12.82 -1.23 4.59
CA GLY A 37 -11.41 -1.56 4.74
C GLY A 37 -10.58 -1.17 3.52
N SER A 38 -11.03 -1.50 2.31
CA SER A 38 -10.33 -1.15 1.07
C SER A 38 -10.21 0.36 0.88
N PHE A 39 -11.26 1.12 1.17
CA PHE A 39 -11.19 2.58 1.09
C PHE A 39 -10.16 3.17 2.07
N LEU A 40 -10.20 2.74 3.33
CA LEU A 40 -9.30 3.26 4.35
C LEU A 40 -7.85 2.82 4.11
N SER A 41 -7.66 1.58 3.65
CA SER A 41 -6.37 1.07 3.19
C SER A 41 -5.82 1.90 2.03
N PHE A 42 -6.63 2.22 1.01
CA PHE A 42 -6.21 3.08 -0.09
C PHE A 42 -5.78 4.46 0.43
N PHE A 43 -6.57 5.08 1.30
CA PHE A 43 -6.26 6.39 1.85
C PHE A 43 -4.98 6.38 2.69
N LEU A 44 -4.79 5.35 3.51
CA LEU A 44 -3.57 5.17 4.30
C LEU A 44 -2.35 4.91 3.40
N ALA A 45 -2.50 4.10 2.35
CA ALA A 45 -1.44 3.76 1.41
C ALA A 45 -0.89 4.98 0.66
N VAL A 46 -1.74 5.97 0.36
CA VAL A 46 -1.33 7.24 -0.26
C VAL A 46 -0.88 8.23 0.81
N GLY A 47 -1.62 8.33 1.91
CA GLY A 47 -1.41 9.34 2.96
C GLY A 47 -0.12 9.13 3.76
N ALA A 48 0.27 7.88 4.03
CA ALA A 48 1.48 7.60 4.80
C ALA A 48 2.78 8.03 4.08
N PRO A 49 3.03 7.62 2.81
CA PRO A 49 4.16 8.13 2.04
C PRO A 49 4.10 9.64 1.86
N TYR A 50 2.93 10.22 1.58
CA TYR A 50 2.77 11.67 1.43
C TYR A 50 3.16 12.44 2.70
N GLY A 51 2.71 11.96 3.87
CA GLY A 51 3.04 12.55 5.16
C GLY A 51 4.54 12.54 5.45
N ASN A 52 5.22 11.45 5.10
CA ASN A 52 6.66 11.31 5.32
C ASN A 52 7.49 12.09 4.30
N MET A 53 7.17 11.97 3.00
CA MET A 53 8.00 12.49 1.90
C MET A 53 7.75 13.97 1.61
N ILE A 54 6.48 14.40 1.60
CA ILE A 54 6.09 15.75 1.21
C ILE A 54 5.93 16.66 2.43
N ILE A 55 5.09 16.26 3.39
CA ILE A 55 4.85 17.06 4.59
C ILE A 55 6.06 17.03 5.53
N ARG A 56 6.87 15.97 5.48
CA ARG A 56 7.98 15.69 6.41
C ARG A 56 7.53 15.74 7.88
N GLY A 57 6.34 15.18 8.12
CA GLY A 57 5.76 15.07 9.45
C GLY A 57 6.38 13.95 10.29
N SER A 58 5.84 13.74 11.48
CA SER A 58 6.21 12.59 12.31
C SER A 58 5.82 11.27 11.61
N TYR A 59 6.72 10.30 11.68
CA TYR A 59 6.53 8.97 11.14
C TYR A 59 5.41 8.20 11.86
N MET A 60 4.18 8.27 11.34
CA MET A 60 3.01 7.62 11.95
C MET A 60 2.76 6.19 11.46
N ALA A 61 3.45 5.77 10.41
CA ALA A 61 3.29 4.49 9.73
C ALA A 61 4.63 3.79 9.46
N LEU A 62 5.64 4.09 10.28
CA LEU A 62 6.98 3.51 10.21
C LEU A 62 7.05 2.34 11.21
N ASP A 63 7.64 1.22 10.80
CA ASP A 63 7.73 -0.05 11.55
C ASP A 63 6.38 -0.74 11.82
N PHE A 64 6.44 -1.81 12.63
CA PHE A 64 5.30 -2.56 13.12
C PHE A 64 4.46 -1.78 14.16
N SER A 65 4.98 -0.67 14.69
CA SER A 65 4.21 0.25 15.53
C SER A 65 3.56 1.31 14.66
N THR A 66 2.29 1.11 14.33
CA THR A 66 1.57 1.99 13.39
C THR A 66 0.54 2.84 14.16
N PRO A 67 0.96 3.87 14.92
CA PRO A 67 0.04 4.75 15.63
C PRO A 67 -0.95 5.44 14.66
N GLY A 68 -0.56 5.64 13.39
CA GLY A 68 -1.46 6.11 12.33
C GLY A 68 -2.61 5.13 12.04
N ALA A 69 -2.33 3.83 11.96
CA ALA A 69 -3.37 2.81 11.77
C ALA A 69 -4.30 2.74 12.99
N ILE A 70 -3.76 2.82 14.22
CA ILE A 70 -4.55 2.87 15.45
C ILE A 70 -5.41 4.14 15.51
N PHE A 71 -4.86 5.29 15.13
CA PHE A 71 -5.58 6.57 15.09
C PHE A 71 -6.73 6.52 14.09
N LEU A 72 -6.48 6.10 12.84
CA LEU A 72 -7.55 5.90 11.85
C LEU A 72 -8.57 4.87 12.32
N PHE A 73 -8.14 3.81 12.99
CA PHE A 73 -9.06 2.81 13.51
C PHE A 73 -9.97 3.36 14.62
N LEU A 74 -9.41 3.99 15.65
CA LEU A 74 -10.18 4.46 16.79
C LEU A 74 -11.02 5.69 16.45
N VAL A 75 -10.42 6.68 15.79
CA VAL A 75 -11.07 7.96 15.52
C VAL A 75 -11.96 7.83 14.29
N LEU A 76 -11.43 7.34 13.18
CA LEU A 76 -12.17 7.36 11.92
C LEU A 76 -13.20 6.25 11.85
N ILE A 77 -12.79 4.99 12.03
CA ILE A 77 -13.71 3.85 11.97
C ILE A 77 -14.67 3.87 13.16
N GLY A 78 -14.16 4.17 14.36
CA GLY A 78 -15.00 4.33 15.54
C GLY A 78 -16.11 5.34 15.32
N LEU A 79 -15.77 6.54 14.85
CA LEU A 79 -16.75 7.60 14.57
C LEU A 79 -17.70 7.22 13.41
N LEU A 80 -17.18 6.71 12.30
CA LEU A 80 -18.01 6.26 11.17
C LEU A 80 -19.00 5.15 11.58
N ASN A 81 -18.56 4.17 12.37
CA ASN A 81 -19.43 3.09 12.82
C ASN A 81 -20.52 3.60 13.78
N VAL A 82 -20.19 4.58 14.64
CA VAL A 82 -21.18 5.26 15.48
C VAL A 82 -22.20 6.01 14.61
N LEU A 83 -21.74 6.75 13.60
CA LEU A 83 -22.61 7.46 12.66
C LEU A 83 -23.55 6.49 11.92
N PHE A 84 -23.03 5.37 11.40
CA PHE A 84 -23.86 4.35 10.75
C PHE A 84 -24.85 3.70 11.71
N LYS A 85 -24.50 3.56 12.99
CA LYS A 85 -25.41 3.01 14.01
C LYS A 85 -26.56 3.96 14.32
N VAL A 86 -26.29 5.28 14.37
CA VAL A 86 -27.34 6.31 14.48
C VAL A 86 -28.20 6.34 13.22
N ALA A 87 -27.58 6.15 12.05
CA ALA A 87 -28.25 6.08 10.76
C ALA A 87 -28.79 4.68 10.40
N ALA A 88 -29.00 3.79 11.37
CA ALA A 88 -29.50 2.43 11.11
C ALA A 88 -31.03 2.38 10.93
N SER A 89 -31.74 3.44 11.31
CA SER A 89 -33.19 3.56 11.08
C SER A 89 -33.48 4.17 9.69
N PRO A 90 -34.63 3.88 9.06
CA PRO A 90 -34.96 4.43 7.73
C PRO A 90 -34.97 5.96 7.69
N SER A 91 -35.55 6.58 8.73
CA SER A 91 -35.55 8.04 8.88
C SER A 91 -34.16 8.60 9.16
N GLY A 92 -33.38 7.93 10.02
CA GLY A 92 -32.00 8.33 10.33
C GLY A 92 -31.08 8.25 9.11
N ALA A 93 -31.21 7.19 8.31
CA ALA A 93 -30.44 7.01 7.08
C ALA A 93 -30.76 8.08 6.04
N ALA A 94 -32.04 8.42 5.85
CA ALA A 94 -32.47 9.47 4.95
C ALA A 94 -31.96 10.86 5.39
N VAL A 95 -32.08 11.19 6.68
CA VAL A 95 -31.54 12.45 7.22
C VAL A 95 -30.03 12.52 7.02
N TRP A 96 -29.31 11.43 7.30
CA TRP A 96 -27.86 11.42 7.16
C TRP A 96 -27.39 11.57 5.71
N ALA A 97 -28.09 10.92 4.77
CA ALA A 97 -27.85 11.08 3.33
C ALA A 97 -28.16 12.50 2.83
N LEU A 98 -29.21 13.13 3.34
CA LEU A 98 -29.54 14.52 3.01
C LEU A 98 -28.50 15.50 3.55
N VAL A 99 -28.09 15.32 4.81
CA VAL A 99 -27.06 16.16 5.45
C VAL A 99 -25.72 16.02 4.73
N SER A 100 -25.27 14.79 4.44
CA SER A 100 -24.01 14.57 3.73
C SER A 100 -24.04 15.17 2.32
N CYS A 101 -25.16 15.05 1.60
CA CYS A 101 -25.34 15.64 0.28
C CYS A 101 -25.33 17.18 0.33
N ALA A 102 -26.03 17.78 1.29
CA ALA A 102 -26.05 19.23 1.49
C ALA A 102 -24.67 19.77 1.86
N LEU A 103 -23.95 19.11 2.77
CA LEU A 103 -22.58 19.51 3.15
C LEU A 103 -21.61 19.39 1.98
N TYR A 104 -21.67 18.29 1.21
CA TYR A 104 -20.82 18.10 0.03
C TYR A 104 -21.10 19.18 -1.03
N GLY A 105 -22.38 19.42 -1.36
CA GLY A 105 -22.79 20.42 -2.33
C GLY A 105 -22.44 21.85 -1.90
N PHE A 106 -22.62 22.18 -0.62
CA PHE A 106 -22.24 23.50 -0.10
C PHE A 106 -20.73 23.71 -0.14
N TYR A 107 -19.94 22.73 0.32
CA TYR A 107 -18.50 22.85 0.39
C TYR A 107 -17.86 22.98 -1.00
N TYR A 108 -18.18 22.07 -1.93
CA TYR A 108 -17.60 22.10 -3.28
C TYR A 108 -18.30 23.05 -4.26
N GLY A 109 -19.49 23.54 -3.92
CA GLY A 109 -20.21 24.52 -4.72
C GLY A 109 -19.86 25.97 -4.36
N TRP A 110 -19.49 26.25 -3.11
CA TRP A 110 -19.33 27.62 -2.61
C TRP A 110 -18.00 27.91 -1.94
N VAL A 111 -17.44 26.95 -1.20
CA VAL A 111 -16.26 27.18 -0.34
C VAL A 111 -14.97 26.81 -1.05
N ALA A 112 -14.93 25.66 -1.70
CA ALA A 112 -13.76 25.08 -2.31
C ALA A 112 -14.04 24.67 -3.75
N SER A 113 -13.03 24.77 -4.61
CA SER A 113 -13.09 24.20 -5.96
C SER A 113 -13.02 22.67 -5.91
N LEU A 114 -13.61 22.02 -6.92
CA LEU A 114 -13.46 20.58 -7.14
C LEU A 114 -12.01 20.27 -7.55
N ASP A 115 -11.18 19.89 -6.58
CA ASP A 115 -9.84 19.36 -6.81
C ASP A 115 -9.83 17.83 -6.58
N PRO A 116 -9.75 17.02 -7.65
CA PRO A 116 -9.71 15.56 -7.56
C PRO A 116 -8.46 15.01 -6.85
N PHE A 117 -7.40 15.81 -6.71
CA PHE A 117 -6.15 15.38 -6.08
C PHE A 117 -6.10 15.68 -4.59
N ALA A 118 -7.03 16.50 -4.08
CA ALA A 118 -7.08 16.83 -2.67
C ALA A 118 -7.51 15.61 -1.83
N PRO A 119 -6.79 15.27 -0.74
CA PRO A 119 -7.16 14.14 0.12
C PRO A 119 -8.56 14.32 0.76
N GLY A 120 -8.97 15.58 1.01
CA GLY A 120 -10.31 15.89 1.51
C GLY A 120 -11.43 15.52 0.53
N PHE A 121 -11.17 15.55 -0.78
CA PHE A 121 -12.13 15.16 -1.82
C PHE A 121 -12.49 13.68 -1.73
N PHE A 122 -11.50 12.79 -1.61
CA PHE A 122 -11.73 11.36 -1.46
C PHE A 122 -12.53 11.05 -0.19
N PHE A 123 -12.19 11.70 0.93
CA PHE A 123 -12.89 11.48 2.19
C PHE A 123 -14.35 11.95 2.16
N ALA A 124 -14.59 13.15 1.64
CA ALA A 124 -15.95 13.69 1.50
C ALA A 124 -16.80 12.83 0.54
N THR A 125 -16.21 12.40 -0.57
CA THR A 125 -16.89 11.54 -1.56
C THR A 125 -17.21 10.17 -0.98
N PHE A 126 -16.32 9.58 -0.19
CA PHE A 126 -16.58 8.31 0.49
C PHE A 126 -17.68 8.41 1.55
N ILE A 127 -17.71 9.49 2.34
CA ILE A 127 -18.81 9.71 3.30
C ILE A 127 -20.13 9.84 2.55
N LEU A 128 -20.18 10.63 1.48
CA LEU A 128 -21.37 10.79 0.66
C LEU A 128 -21.82 9.44 0.08
N ALA A 129 -20.93 8.74 -0.61
CA ALA A 129 -21.22 7.43 -1.20
C ALA A 129 -21.70 6.42 -0.15
N SER A 130 -21.03 6.35 1.01
CA SER A 130 -21.40 5.42 2.09
C SER A 130 -22.73 5.79 2.74
N SER A 131 -23.06 7.07 2.87
CA SER A 131 -24.36 7.51 3.40
C SER A 131 -25.51 7.17 2.46
N LEU A 132 -25.35 7.36 1.15
CA LEU A 132 -26.32 6.99 0.12
C LEU A 132 -26.48 5.47 0.06
N LEU A 133 -25.37 4.73 0.08
CA LEU A 133 -25.39 3.28 0.10
C LEU A 133 -26.06 2.73 1.37
N ASN A 134 -25.79 3.33 2.54
CA ASN A 134 -26.48 2.97 3.77
C ASN A 134 -27.99 3.23 3.69
N MET A 135 -28.42 4.36 3.11
CA MET A 135 -29.85 4.64 2.88
C MET A 135 -30.53 3.57 2.02
N ILE A 136 -29.88 3.17 0.92
CA ILE A 136 -30.38 2.09 0.06
C ILE A 136 -30.42 0.78 0.84
N LEU A 137 -29.36 0.41 1.57
CA LEU A 137 -29.33 -0.84 2.33
C LEU A 137 -30.40 -0.90 3.43
N VAL A 138 -30.64 0.20 4.13
CA VAL A 138 -31.66 0.28 5.18
C VAL A 138 -33.05 0.09 4.61
N SER A 139 -33.31 0.53 3.38
CA SER A 139 -34.58 0.25 2.69
C SER A 139 -34.80 -1.25 2.42
N PHE A 140 -33.73 -2.04 2.34
CA PHE A 140 -33.77 -3.51 2.24
C PHE A 140 -33.60 -4.23 3.59
N GLY A 141 -33.71 -3.50 4.71
CA GLY A 141 -33.56 -4.06 6.07
C GLY A 141 -32.12 -4.42 6.47
N ARG A 142 -31.11 -3.87 5.77
CA ARG A 142 -29.68 -4.06 6.05
C ARG A 142 -29.02 -2.75 6.47
N SER A 143 -27.79 -2.78 6.99
CA SER A 143 -27.05 -1.55 7.31
C SER A 143 -25.54 -1.73 7.12
N LEU A 144 -24.82 -0.60 6.96
CA LEU A 144 -23.36 -0.56 6.92
C LEU A 144 -22.69 -0.64 8.29
N VAL A 145 -23.47 -0.83 9.36
CA VAL A 145 -22.91 -0.97 10.72
C VAL A 145 -22.01 -2.19 10.78
N LEU A 146 -20.76 -1.98 11.17
CA LEU A 146 -19.75 -3.02 11.29
C LEU A 146 -19.86 -3.75 12.62
N ASN A 147 -19.82 -5.07 12.57
CA ASN A 147 -19.75 -5.95 13.73
C ASN A 147 -18.30 -6.09 14.24
N ARG A 148 -18.11 -6.70 15.42
CA ARG A 148 -16.77 -6.86 16.02
C ARG A 148 -15.79 -7.58 15.10
N ALA A 149 -16.19 -8.69 14.47
CA ALA A 149 -15.33 -9.42 13.53
C ALA A 149 -14.94 -8.56 12.31
N GLU A 150 -15.84 -7.72 11.83
CA GLU A 150 -15.61 -6.84 10.69
C GLU A 150 -14.69 -5.67 11.05
N LEU A 151 -14.84 -5.10 12.25
CA LEU A 151 -13.92 -4.12 12.79
C LEU A 151 -12.51 -4.71 12.94
N ILE A 152 -12.39 -5.93 13.46
CA ILE A 152 -11.09 -6.63 13.54
C ILE A 152 -10.51 -6.85 12.14
N LEU A 153 -11.32 -7.26 11.17
CA LEU A 153 -10.85 -7.42 9.78
C LEU A 153 -10.30 -6.12 9.23
N VAL A 154 -11.06 -5.01 9.33
CA VAL A 154 -10.61 -3.71 8.86
C VAL A 154 -9.35 -3.26 9.59
N TYR A 155 -9.26 -3.50 10.90
CA TYR A 155 -8.06 -3.22 11.68
C TYR A 155 -6.84 -3.98 11.14
N VAL A 156 -6.98 -5.28 10.87
CA VAL A 156 -5.90 -6.11 10.29
C VAL A 156 -5.52 -5.60 8.90
N MET A 157 -6.49 -5.23 8.06
CA MET A 157 -6.21 -4.64 6.74
C MET A 157 -5.37 -3.36 6.86
N LEU A 158 -5.71 -2.48 7.80
CA LEU A 158 -4.96 -1.24 8.05
C LEU A 158 -3.57 -1.49 8.59
N LEU A 159 -3.40 -2.45 9.51
CA LEU A 159 -2.09 -2.83 10.03
C LEU A 159 -1.16 -3.34 8.92
N ILE A 160 -1.66 -4.22 8.05
CA ILE A 160 -0.89 -4.77 6.93
C ILE A 160 -0.49 -3.65 5.97
N VAL A 161 -1.43 -2.81 5.58
CA VAL A 161 -1.19 -1.73 4.60
C VAL A 161 -0.24 -0.68 5.15
N SER A 162 -0.38 -0.31 6.41
CA SER A 162 0.51 0.64 7.06
C SER A 162 1.97 0.20 7.03
N ALA A 163 2.24 -1.08 7.27
CA ALA A 163 3.61 -1.61 7.25
C ALA A 163 4.17 -1.73 5.81
N LEU A 164 3.32 -2.10 4.85
CA LEU A 164 3.74 -2.33 3.47
C LEU A 164 4.05 -1.05 2.69
N CYS A 165 3.21 -0.01 2.82
CA CYS A 165 3.33 1.16 1.95
C CYS A 165 4.53 2.05 2.27
N THR A 166 4.91 2.15 3.55
CA THR A 166 5.98 3.02 4.01
C THR A 166 7.32 2.31 3.94
N MET A 167 7.58 1.41 4.90
CA MET A 167 8.87 0.73 5.01
C MET A 167 9.11 -0.23 3.87
N GLY A 168 8.15 -1.09 3.56
CA GLY A 168 8.33 -2.11 2.53
C GLY A 168 8.52 -1.50 1.14
N LEU A 169 7.55 -0.72 0.69
CA LEU A 169 7.56 -0.16 -0.67
C LEU A 169 8.45 1.08 -0.78
N SER A 170 8.09 2.15 -0.07
CA SER A 170 8.66 3.49 -0.31
C SER A 170 10.11 3.62 0.18
N GLU A 171 10.46 3.00 1.30
CA GLU A 171 11.79 3.13 1.93
C GLU A 171 12.75 2.00 1.56
N GLN A 172 12.27 0.79 1.27
CA GLN A 172 13.13 -0.35 0.95
C GLN A 172 13.15 -0.66 -0.55
N ILE A 173 12.00 -1.02 -1.14
CA ILE A 173 11.96 -1.50 -2.53
C ILE A 173 12.44 -0.43 -3.51
N LEU A 174 11.91 0.79 -3.42
CA LEU A 174 12.24 1.86 -4.38
C LEU A 174 13.75 2.20 -4.37
N PRO A 175 14.40 2.42 -3.22
CA PRO A 175 15.86 2.59 -3.17
C PRO A 175 16.61 1.33 -3.58
N MET A 176 16.16 0.13 -3.24
CA MET A 176 16.89 -1.10 -3.56
C MET A 176 17.02 -1.34 -5.08
N ILE A 177 15.97 -1.05 -5.85
CA ILE A 177 15.95 -1.25 -7.30
C ILE A 177 16.62 -0.13 -8.11
N THR A 178 16.98 0.99 -7.46
CA THR A 178 17.65 2.15 -8.08
C THR A 178 19.09 2.36 -7.60
N ALA A 179 19.38 2.01 -6.33
CA ALA A 179 20.66 2.25 -5.66
C ALA A 179 21.86 1.66 -6.41
N ILE A 180 21.67 0.52 -7.07
CA ILE A 180 22.74 -0.18 -7.76
C ILE A 180 23.32 0.64 -8.92
N PHE A 181 22.49 1.44 -9.59
CA PHE A 181 22.94 2.32 -10.66
C PHE A 181 23.47 3.64 -10.10
N TYR A 182 22.79 4.22 -9.12
CA TYR A 182 23.16 5.52 -8.55
C TYR A 182 24.47 5.49 -7.75
N PHE A 183 24.70 4.44 -6.95
CA PHE A 183 25.89 4.30 -6.12
C PHE A 183 27.04 3.55 -6.81
N ALA A 184 26.91 3.16 -8.08
CA ALA A 184 28.00 2.54 -8.81
C ALA A 184 29.15 3.53 -9.00
N SER A 185 30.35 3.18 -8.55
CA SER A 185 31.54 4.04 -8.66
C SER A 185 32.76 3.23 -9.14
N PRO A 186 33.77 3.88 -9.75
CA PRO A 186 34.99 3.19 -10.16
C PRO A 186 35.72 2.49 -8.99
N GLU A 187 35.56 3.00 -7.77
CA GLU A 187 36.18 2.44 -6.56
C GLU A 187 35.49 1.15 -6.10
N ASN A 188 34.17 1.05 -6.23
CA ASN A 188 33.42 -0.13 -5.80
C ASN A 188 33.35 -1.25 -6.85
N LYS A 189 33.66 -0.93 -8.12
CA LYS A 189 33.72 -1.87 -9.25
C LYS A 189 32.42 -2.64 -9.50
N TRP A 190 31.27 -2.12 -9.05
CA TRP A 190 29.99 -2.82 -9.20
C TRP A 190 29.60 -3.02 -10.67
N GLN A 191 29.99 -2.11 -11.55
CA GLN A 191 29.75 -2.24 -13.00
C GLN A 191 30.52 -3.41 -13.62
N GLU A 192 31.71 -3.71 -13.12
CA GLU A 192 32.57 -4.78 -13.65
C GLU A 192 32.22 -6.14 -13.02
N GLU A 193 31.94 -6.15 -11.72
CA GLU A 193 31.80 -7.38 -10.93
C GLU A 193 30.33 -7.80 -10.71
N LEU A 194 29.39 -6.85 -10.61
CA LEU A 194 27.98 -7.15 -10.29
C LEU A 194 27.08 -7.18 -11.53
N PHE A 195 27.23 -6.20 -12.44
CA PHE A 195 26.32 -6.03 -13.58
C PHE A 195 26.29 -7.22 -14.55
N PRO A 196 27.41 -7.93 -14.81
CA PRO A 196 27.38 -9.12 -15.69
C PRO A 196 26.50 -10.25 -15.16
N HIS A 197 26.25 -10.31 -13.85
CA HIS A 197 25.45 -11.35 -13.20
C HIS A 197 23.96 -11.01 -13.09
N PHE A 198 23.56 -9.78 -13.43
CA PHE A 198 22.15 -9.44 -13.46
C PHE A 198 21.43 -10.16 -14.60
N SER A 199 20.27 -10.73 -14.28
CA SER A 199 19.39 -11.35 -15.25
C SER A 199 18.95 -10.31 -16.30
N GLU A 200 18.74 -10.74 -17.54
CA GLU A 200 18.26 -9.89 -18.65
C GLU A 200 16.83 -9.33 -18.47
N ARG A 201 16.21 -9.55 -17.30
CA ARG A 201 14.88 -9.09 -16.96
C ARG A 201 14.97 -7.71 -16.32
N GLU A 202 14.05 -6.80 -16.65
CA GLU A 202 13.97 -5.43 -16.11
C GLU A 202 13.45 -5.41 -14.65
N VAL A 203 14.15 -6.14 -13.78
CA VAL A 203 13.87 -6.17 -12.34
C VAL A 203 14.32 -4.88 -11.65
N LEU A 204 15.31 -4.20 -12.24
CA LEU A 204 15.91 -2.97 -11.73
C LEU A 204 15.41 -1.78 -12.55
N VAL A 205 15.19 -0.65 -11.89
CA VAL A 205 14.76 0.58 -12.57
C VAL A 205 15.95 1.17 -13.29
N ASN A 206 15.89 1.20 -14.62
CA ASN A 206 16.88 1.87 -15.45
C ASN A 206 16.20 2.96 -16.27
N ASP A 207 16.29 4.19 -15.79
CA ASP A 207 15.73 5.38 -16.41
C ASP A 207 16.65 6.01 -17.48
N GLY A 208 17.80 5.39 -17.76
CA GLY A 208 18.82 5.92 -18.67
C GLY A 208 19.66 7.08 -18.08
N SER A 209 19.43 7.44 -16.82
CA SER A 209 20.12 8.53 -16.11
C SER A 209 20.81 8.07 -14.82
N ASP A 210 21.15 6.78 -14.75
CA ASP A 210 21.70 6.11 -13.56
C ASP A 210 20.85 6.32 -12.30
N SER A 211 19.52 6.44 -12.45
CA SER A 211 18.58 6.74 -11.36
C SER A 211 18.83 8.07 -10.63
N LYS A 212 19.62 9.00 -11.19
CA LYS A 212 19.89 10.31 -10.57
C LYS A 212 18.61 11.10 -10.36
N THR A 213 17.69 11.04 -11.32
CA THR A 213 16.38 11.67 -11.26
C THR A 213 15.60 11.31 -9.99
N PHE A 214 15.76 10.08 -9.49
CA PHE A 214 15.11 9.62 -8.26
C PHE A 214 15.73 10.21 -6.99
N TYR A 215 17.06 10.33 -6.93
CA TYR A 215 17.80 10.77 -5.73
C TYR A 215 18.03 12.28 -5.67
N GLU A 216 18.34 12.91 -6.80
CA GLU A 216 18.69 14.33 -6.92
C GLU A 216 17.46 15.20 -7.25
N GLY A 217 16.38 14.58 -7.70
CA GLY A 217 15.14 15.24 -8.09
C GLY A 217 15.12 15.67 -9.56
N LEU A 218 13.93 16.00 -10.05
CA LEU A 218 13.68 16.46 -11.42
C LEU A 218 13.94 17.95 -11.59
N ALA A 219 14.44 18.34 -12.75
CA ALA A 219 14.49 19.75 -13.12
C ALA A 219 13.07 20.33 -13.29
N PRO A 220 12.85 21.64 -13.08
CA PRO A 220 11.53 22.25 -13.25
C PRO A 220 10.98 22.03 -14.67
N GLY A 221 9.85 21.33 -14.79
CA GLY A 221 9.19 21.04 -16.07
C GLY A 221 9.53 19.69 -16.70
N GLU A 222 10.42 18.91 -16.09
CA GLU A 222 10.73 17.56 -16.54
C GLU A 222 9.68 16.55 -16.03
N ALA A 223 9.24 15.65 -16.91
CA ALA A 223 8.21 14.67 -16.58
C ALA A 223 8.83 13.44 -15.89
N ILE A 224 8.13 12.87 -14.90
CA ILE A 224 8.56 11.63 -14.25
C ILE A 224 8.50 10.48 -15.28
N PRO A 225 9.58 9.70 -15.46
CA PRO A 225 9.64 8.61 -16.44
C PRO A 225 8.88 7.37 -15.95
N TYR A 226 7.56 7.48 -15.76
CA TYR A 226 6.72 6.40 -15.19
C TYR A 226 6.87 5.05 -15.89
N ALA A 227 7.14 5.05 -17.20
CA ALA A 227 7.33 3.83 -17.98
C ALA A 227 8.46 2.94 -17.44
N ALA A 228 9.55 3.53 -16.96
CA ALA A 228 10.69 2.78 -16.39
C ALA A 228 10.38 2.13 -15.03
N TRP A 229 9.31 2.58 -14.37
CA TRP A 229 8.90 2.07 -13.05
C TRP A 229 7.83 0.99 -13.12
N VAL A 230 7.05 0.94 -14.20
CA VAL A 230 5.93 -0.02 -14.33
C VAL A 230 6.45 -1.45 -14.29
N GLU A 231 7.54 -1.76 -15.01
CA GLU A 231 8.03 -3.13 -15.11
C GLU A 231 8.60 -3.66 -13.78
N PRO A 232 9.49 -2.94 -13.08
CA PRO A 232 9.98 -3.37 -11.77
C PRO A 232 8.88 -3.49 -10.71
N LEU A 233 7.91 -2.56 -10.69
CA LEU A 233 6.85 -2.54 -9.67
C LEU A 233 5.72 -3.54 -9.95
N CYS A 234 5.47 -3.90 -11.21
CA CYS A 234 4.43 -4.84 -11.60
C CYS A 234 4.96 -6.20 -12.06
N TRP A 235 6.23 -6.51 -11.77
CA TRP A 235 6.84 -7.81 -12.11
C TRP A 235 5.92 -8.97 -11.74
N SER A 236 5.43 -9.05 -10.49
CA SER A 236 4.60 -10.18 -10.03
C SER A 236 3.27 -10.35 -10.77
N ILE A 237 2.78 -9.31 -11.45
CA ILE A 237 1.53 -9.33 -12.22
C ILE A 237 1.78 -9.78 -13.66
N ARG A 238 3.01 -9.61 -14.17
CA ARG A 238 3.39 -9.88 -15.57
C ARG A 238 4.09 -11.24 -15.76
N ASP A 239 3.89 -12.22 -14.88
CA ASP A 239 4.44 -13.56 -15.12
C ASP A 239 3.52 -14.40 -16.03
N HIS A 240 3.23 -13.91 -17.24
CA HIS A 240 2.70 -14.72 -18.34
C HIS A 240 3.17 -14.17 -19.70
N GLY A 241 4.39 -14.54 -20.10
CA GLY A 241 4.67 -14.86 -21.51
C GLY A 241 4.87 -13.71 -22.51
N VAL A 242 5.31 -12.51 -22.11
CA VAL A 242 5.71 -11.48 -23.09
C VAL A 242 7.11 -10.98 -22.80
N GLY A 243 8.10 -11.73 -23.28
CA GLY A 243 9.44 -11.19 -23.52
C GLY A 243 9.38 -10.22 -24.69
N ARG A 244 9.11 -8.94 -24.43
CA ARG A 244 9.55 -7.88 -25.34
C ARG A 244 10.88 -7.39 -24.82
N GLY A 245 11.95 -7.86 -25.44
CA GLY A 245 13.31 -7.43 -25.15
C GLY A 245 13.49 -5.96 -25.49
N TYR A 246 13.42 -5.10 -24.49
CA TYR A 246 14.20 -3.89 -24.47
C TYR A 246 15.53 -4.23 -23.79
N ARG A 247 16.60 -4.29 -24.59
CA ARG A 247 17.96 -4.49 -24.06
C ARG A 247 18.43 -3.15 -23.52
N SER A 248 18.72 -3.08 -22.22
CA SER A 248 19.27 -1.88 -21.61
C SER A 248 20.67 -1.57 -22.19
N PRO A 249 20.89 -0.38 -22.79
CA PRO A 249 22.20 0.02 -23.31
C PRO A 249 23.30 0.05 -22.25
N ALA A 250 22.94 0.27 -20.98
CA ALA A 250 23.89 0.30 -19.87
C ALA A 250 24.39 -1.11 -19.50
N VAL A 251 23.50 -2.11 -19.52
CA VAL A 251 23.87 -3.52 -19.29
C VAL A 251 24.71 -4.04 -20.46
N ASP A 252 24.34 -3.68 -21.69
CA ASP A 252 25.10 -4.03 -22.89
C ASP A 252 26.48 -3.33 -22.92
N GLY A 253 26.55 -2.06 -22.53
CA GLY A 253 27.81 -1.31 -22.40
C GLY A 253 28.73 -1.91 -21.35
N ALA A 254 28.22 -2.23 -20.16
CA ALA A 254 28.99 -2.89 -19.10
C ALA A 254 29.45 -4.30 -19.53
N ARG A 255 28.59 -5.09 -20.19
CA ARG A 255 28.97 -6.38 -20.77
C ARG A 255 30.04 -6.24 -21.85
N ALA A 256 29.95 -5.25 -22.73
CA ALA A 256 30.95 -4.99 -23.76
C ALA A 256 32.32 -4.62 -23.17
N VAL A 257 32.33 -3.79 -22.12
CA VAL A 257 33.55 -3.44 -21.38
C VAL A 257 34.13 -4.67 -20.68
N ALA A 258 33.30 -5.46 -19.97
CA ALA A 258 33.74 -6.67 -19.30
C ALA A 258 34.30 -7.74 -20.28
N LEU A 259 33.65 -7.93 -21.43
CA LEU A 259 34.14 -8.82 -22.49
C LEU A 259 35.45 -8.31 -23.10
N SER A 260 35.60 -7.00 -23.29
CA SER A 260 36.87 -6.41 -23.74
C SER A 260 38.00 -6.63 -22.72
N ALA A 261 37.73 -6.47 -21.42
CA ALA A 261 38.69 -6.68 -20.33
C ALA A 261 39.11 -8.15 -20.19
N TYR A 262 38.17 -9.09 -20.38
CA TYR A 262 38.46 -10.52 -20.42
C TYR A 262 39.31 -10.91 -21.63
N SER A 263 39.01 -10.35 -22.81
CA SER A 263 39.79 -10.61 -24.02
C SER A 263 41.22 -10.04 -23.94
N GLY A 264 41.39 -8.88 -23.30
CA GLY A 264 42.70 -8.28 -23.02
C GLY A 264 43.57 -9.13 -22.08
N ARG A 265 43.00 -9.68 -21.00
CA ARG A 265 43.71 -10.61 -20.10
C ARG A 265 44.09 -11.93 -20.77
N ALA A 266 43.24 -12.46 -21.64
CA ALA A 266 43.54 -13.67 -22.40
C ALA A 266 44.69 -13.47 -23.41
N GLY A 267 44.75 -12.30 -24.05
CA GLY A 267 45.83 -11.92 -24.98
C GLY A 267 47.20 -11.73 -24.30
N ASP A 268 47.23 -11.16 -23.09
CA ASP A 268 48.47 -10.98 -22.33
C ASP A 268 49.00 -12.29 -21.71
N GLY A 269 48.11 -13.22 -21.35
CA GLY A 269 48.49 -14.57 -20.94
C GLY A 269 49.17 -15.37 -22.08
N ALA A 270 48.66 -15.24 -23.30
CA ALA A 270 49.24 -15.90 -24.48
C ALA A 270 50.61 -15.32 -24.89
N ARG A 271 50.83 -14.02 -24.73
CA ARG A 271 52.13 -13.38 -25.03
C ARG A 271 53.22 -13.68 -24.00
N ARG A 272 52.86 -13.98 -22.74
CA ARG A 272 53.82 -14.43 -21.71
C ARG A 272 54.17 -15.91 -21.82
N GLY A 273 53.29 -16.75 -22.36
CA GLY A 273 53.58 -18.17 -22.62
C GLY A 273 54.47 -18.44 -23.84
N ALA A 274 54.59 -17.49 -24.77
CA ALA A 274 55.41 -17.62 -25.98
C ALA A 274 56.84 -17.07 -25.84
N ARG A 275 57.26 -16.66 -24.63
CA ARG A 275 58.59 -16.12 -24.31
C ARG A 275 59.36 -16.95 -23.28
N ALA A 276 58.97 -18.21 -23.10
CA ALA A 276 59.75 -19.22 -22.37
C ALA A 276 60.38 -20.21 -23.34
#